data_AF-A0AAJ1IGP6-F1
#
_entry.id   AF-A0AAJ1IGP6-F1
#
_cell.length_a   1.000
_cell.length_b   1.000
_cell.length_c   1.000
_cell.angle_alpha   90.00
_cell.angle_beta   90.00
_cell.angle_gamma   90.00
#
_symmetry.space_group_name_H-M   'P 1'
#
loop_
_entity.id
_entity.type
_entity.pdbx_description
1 polymer ?
#
loop_
_entity_poly.entity_id
_entity_poly.type
_entity_poly.pdbx_seq_one_letter_code
_entity_poly.pdbx_strand_id
1 'polypeptide(L)' 'MNAIEMIKERRSVRNFKDEVVDREIMSEIIGDTVFASTWANLQPVRYTIVKSR' A
#
# COMPACT_ATOMS: atom_id res chain seq x y z
N MET A 1 0.38 -16.77 2.63
CA MET A 1 -1.04 -16.68 3.00
C MET A 1 -1.84 -16.54 1.72
N ASN A 2 -2.99 -17.18 1.60
CA ASN A 2 -3.82 -16.99 0.40
C ASN A 2 -4.57 -15.64 0.48
N ALA A 3 -5.05 -15.15 -0.67
CA ALA A 3 -5.71 -13.84 -0.74
C ALA A 3 -7.00 -13.76 0.12
N ILE A 4 -7.74 -14.87 0.24
CA ILE A 4 -9.00 -14.92 0.99
C ILE A 4 -8.75 -14.77 2.49
N GLU A 5 -7.77 -15.49 3.03
CA GLU A 5 -7.33 -15.37 4.43
C GLU A 5 -6.84 -13.95 4.71
N MET A 6 -6.05 -13.38 3.79
CA MET A 6 -5.54 -12.02 3.94
C MET A 6 -6.64 -10.99 4.10
N ILE A 7 -7.70 -11.07 3.31
CA ILE A 7 -8.82 -10.13 3.40
C ILE A 7 -9.58 -10.30 4.72
N LYS A 8 -9.76 -11.53 5.21
CA LYS A 8 -10.49 -11.82 6.47
C LYS A 8 -9.73 -11.36 7.72
N GLU A 9 -8.42 -11.59 7.74
CA GLU A 9 -7.57 -11.29 8.91
C GLU A 9 -7.05 -9.85 8.92
N ARG A 10 -7.27 -9.08 7.84
CA ARG A 10 -6.79 -7.68 7.75
C ARG A 10 -7.42 -6.81 8.82
N ARG A 11 -6.59 -6.33 9.74
CA ARG A 11 -6.95 -5.39 10.80
C ARG A 11 -6.22 -4.05 10.64
N SER A 12 -6.83 -2.97 11.13
CA SER A 12 -6.15 -1.68 11.19
C SER A 12 -5.14 -1.68 12.34
N VAL A 13 -3.87 -1.45 12.02
CA VAL A 13 -2.78 -1.27 13.00
C VAL A 13 -2.68 0.21 13.35
N ARG A 14 -2.56 0.54 14.64
CA ARG A 14 -2.48 1.93 15.16
C ARG A 14 -1.24 2.21 16.00
N ASN A 15 -0.39 1.20 16.20
CA ASN A 15 0.88 1.32 16.91
C ASN A 15 1.96 0.68 16.03
N PHE A 16 2.96 1.47 15.64
CA PHE A 16 4.00 1.07 14.69
C PHE A 16 5.36 1.11 15.38
N LYS A 17 6.31 0.33 14.88
CA LYS A 17 7.71 0.46 15.28
C LYS A 17 8.29 1.75 14.72
N ASP A 18 9.26 2.32 15.43
CA ASP A 18 10.04 3.47 14.96
C ASP A 18 11.17 3.02 14.01
N GLU A 19 10.78 2.34 12.93
CA GLU A 19 11.68 1.79 11.92
C GLU A 19 11.25 2.31 10.54
N VAL A 20 12.22 2.77 9.74
CA VAL A 20 11.95 3.22 8.38
C VAL A 20 11.76 1.99 7.47
N VAL A 21 10.66 2.00 6.71
CA VAL A 21 10.40 0.97 5.69
C VAL A 21 11.29 1.21 4.47
N ASP A 22 11.86 0.13 3.92
CA ASP A 22 12.70 0.19 2.73
C ASP A 22 11.94 0.79 1.53
N ARG A 23 12.65 1.52 0.67
CA ARG A 23 12.10 2.13 -0.53
C ARG A 23 11.63 1.09 -1.55
N GLU A 24 12.27 -0.07 -1.63
CA GLU A 24 11.88 -1.15 -2.54
C GLU A 24 10.49 -1.67 -2.17
N ILE A 25 10.27 -1.97 -0.89
CA ILE A 25 8.97 -2.41 -0.35
C ILE A 25 7.88 -1.37 -0.66
N MET A 26 8.17 -0.07 -0.44
CA MET A 26 7.21 0.99 -0.75
C MET A 26 6.89 1.07 -2.25
N SER A 27 7.87 0.76 -3.11
CA SER A 27 7.69 0.77 -4.57
C SER A 27 6.86 -0.42 -5.03
N GLU A 28 7.03 -1.60 -4.43
CA GLU A 28 6.19 -2.78 -4.67
C GLU A 28 4.72 -2.51 -4.31
N ILE A 29 4.46 -1.94 -3.13
CA ILE A 29 3.10 -1.58 -2.70
C ILE A 29 2.44 -0.64 -3.71
N ILE A 30 3.17 0.39 -4.17
CA ILE A 30 2.64 1.31 -5.18
C ILE A 30 2.42 0.60 -6.52
N GLY A 31 3.35 -0.28 -6.93
CA GLY A 31 3.24 -1.11 -8.12
C GLY A 31 2.01 -2.03 -8.12
N ASP A 32 1.59 -2.53 -6.96
CA ASP A 32 0.35 -3.30 -6.84
C ASP A 32 -0.89 -2.39 -6.94
N THR A 33 -0.84 -1.20 -6.35
CA THR A 33 -2.01 -0.29 -6.31
C THR A 33 -2.43 0.23 -7.69
N VAL A 34 -1.52 0.31 -8.66
CA VAL A 34 -1.86 0.81 -10.01
C VAL A 34 -2.77 -0.14 -10.80
N PHE A 35 -2.89 -1.41 -10.37
CA PHE A 35 -3.79 -2.38 -10.99
C PHE A 35 -5.23 -2.28 -10.49
N ALA A 36 -5.53 -1.33 -9.58
CA ALA A 36 -6.89 -1.08 -9.16
C ALA A 36 -7.75 -0.58 -10.33
N SER A 37 -8.95 -1.14 -10.49
CA SER A 37 -9.91 -0.68 -11.48
C SER A 37 -10.30 0.78 -11.23
N THR A 38 -10.25 1.61 -12.26
CA THR A 38 -10.69 3.01 -12.20
C THR A 38 -11.73 3.29 -13.28
N TRP A 39 -12.70 4.15 -12.99
CA TRP A 39 -13.71 4.52 -13.96
C TRP A 39 -13.05 5.15 -15.19
N ALA A 40 -13.42 4.65 -16.37
CA ALA A 40 -12.86 5.06 -17.67
C ALA A 40 -11.32 5.04 -17.73
N ASN A 41 -10.65 4.23 -16.90
CA ASN A 41 -9.19 4.16 -16.81
C ASN A 41 -8.52 5.52 -16.54
N LEU A 42 -9.20 6.43 -15.84
CA LEU A 42 -8.69 7.78 -15.61
C LEU A 42 -7.47 7.85 -14.69
N GLN A 43 -7.28 6.86 -13.82
CA GLN A 43 -6.17 6.81 -12.85
C GLN A 43 -5.90 8.15 -12.12
N PRO A 44 -6.92 8.80 -11.51
CA PRO A 44 -6.80 10.16 -10.99
C PRO A 44 -5.99 10.26 -9.67
N VAL A 45 -5.36 9.16 -9.23
CA VAL A 45 -4.75 9.04 -7.90
C VAL A 45 -3.26 9.37 -7.97
N ARG A 46 -2.76 10.09 -6.98
CA ARG A 46 -1.33 10.36 -6.79
C ARG A 46 -0.88 9.92 -5.41
N TYR A 47 0.15 9.09 -5.35
CA TYR A 47 0.75 8.63 -4.10
C TYR A 47 1.96 9.50 -3.74
N THR A 48 2.02 9.99 -2.51
CA THR A 48 3.16 10.77 -1.98
C THR A 48 3.71 10.06 -0.75
N ILE A 49 4.98 9.67 -0.80
CA ILE A 49 5.67 9.04 0.34
C ILE A 49 6.24 10.16 1.22
N VAL A 50 5.73 10.28 2.45
CA VAL A 50 6.27 11.16 3.48
C VAL A 50 7.11 10.33 4.43
N LYS A 51 8.37 10.67 4.56
CA LYS A 51 9.31 10.05 5.50
C LYS A 51 9.86 11.11 6.46
N SER A 52 10.16 10.71 7.69
CA SER A 52 10.96 11.56 8.57
C SER A 52 12.32 11.82 7.93
N ARG A 53 12.88 13.00 8.22
CA ARG A 53 14.28 13.30 7.89
C ARG A 53 15.22 12.37 8.65
#